data_AF-A0A7K6ZBD3-F1
#
_entry.id   AF-A0A7K6ZBD3-F1
#
_cell.length_a   1.000
_cell.length_b   1.000
_cell.length_c   1.000
_cell.angle_alpha   90.00
_cell.angle_beta   90.00
_cell.angle_gamma   90.00
#
_symmetry.space_group_name_H-M   'P 1'
#
loop_
_entity.id
_entity.type
_entity.pdbx_description
1 polymer ?
#
loop_
_entity_poly.entity_id
_entity_poly.type
_entity_poly.pdbx_seq_one_letter_code
_entity_poly.pdbx_strand_id
1 'polypeptide(L)'
;LQVTAYEAGGRDRPLPSLLHTANSSKVEFVLAGVAPRGNGSRFALEVATVEETGVVQQLRSARSIDDEYTPTIFEMLSLVAESQNDSATLSFLQWKATAYGSRSPRREDSIQCRSRGLQAANWTLPTSTIVHAYFGEGIGSTYTVSAINISFGGEDGKVYQEKRYLSWSALLGFGQPPKDTFSPLVISIMAVALGTPMAMLLVGTCVVLFAQRKRYSEYEPIN
;
A
#
# COMPACT_ATOMS: atom_id res chain seq x y z
N LEU A 1 3.55 -21.02 2.90
CA LEU A 1 4.28 -19.74 2.82
C LEU A 1 5.28 -19.85 1.68
N GLN A 2 5.33 -18.88 0.78
CA GLN A 2 6.31 -18.81 -0.30
C GLN A 2 7.08 -17.50 -0.18
N VAL A 3 8.40 -17.54 -0.35
CA VAL A 3 9.28 -16.37 -0.28
C VAL A 3 10.00 -16.21 -1.61
N THR A 4 10.03 -14.99 -2.14
CA THR A 4 10.70 -14.65 -3.40
C THR A 4 11.59 -13.44 -3.17
N ALA A 5 12.87 -13.54 -3.52
CA ALA A 5 13.81 -12.43 -3.50
C ALA A 5 13.97 -11.82 -4.90
N TYR A 6 14.38 -10.56 -4.97
CA TYR A 6 14.55 -9.84 -6.22
C TYR A 6 15.97 -9.28 -6.33
N GLU A 7 16.57 -9.40 -7.51
CA GLU A 7 17.90 -8.84 -7.79
C GLU A 7 17.84 -7.34 -8.13
N ALA A 8 16.73 -6.89 -8.71
CA ALA A 8 16.57 -5.53 -9.22
C ALA A 8 15.14 -5.01 -8.99
N GLY A 9 14.93 -3.72 -9.31
CA GLY A 9 13.61 -3.11 -9.29
C GLY A 9 12.71 -3.60 -10.41
N GLY A 10 11.43 -3.83 -10.11
CA GLY A 10 10.48 -4.36 -11.07
C GLY A 10 9.08 -4.58 -10.50
N ARG A 11 8.24 -5.27 -11.29
CA ARG A 11 6.91 -5.72 -10.89
C ARG A 11 6.70 -7.17 -11.26
N ASP A 12 5.98 -7.86 -10.39
CA ASP A 12 5.46 -9.18 -10.72
C ASP A 12 4.37 -9.06 -11.80
N ARG A 13 4.28 -10.08 -12.68
CA ARG A 13 3.18 -10.17 -13.64
C ARG A 13 1.84 -10.52 -12.99
N PRO A 14 1.75 -11.50 -12.07
CA PRO A 14 0.49 -11.81 -11.41
C PRO A 14 0.07 -10.71 -10.43
N LEU A 15 -1.23 -10.49 -10.31
CA LEU A 15 -1.81 -9.64 -9.26
C LEU A 15 -1.34 -10.11 -7.87
N PRO A 16 -1.11 -9.19 -6.91
CA PRO A 16 -1.34 -7.74 -6.97
C PRO A 16 -0.19 -6.92 -7.59
N SER A 17 0.70 -7.52 -8.38
CA SER A 17 1.74 -6.82 -9.16
C SER A 17 2.51 -5.76 -8.35
N LEU A 18 2.91 -6.13 -7.13
CA LEU A 18 3.61 -5.25 -6.20
C LEU A 18 4.91 -4.74 -6.82
N LEU A 19 5.16 -3.44 -6.68
CA LEU A 19 6.43 -2.82 -7.06
C LEU A 19 7.50 -3.26 -6.07
N HIS A 20 8.54 -3.93 -6.55
CA HIS A 20 9.63 -4.43 -5.72
C HIS A 20 10.97 -3.77 -6.10
N THR A 21 11.93 -3.86 -5.18
CA THR A 21 13.32 -3.44 -5.35
C THR A 21 14.27 -4.55 -4.91
N ALA A 22 15.56 -4.38 -5.18
CA ALA A 22 16.63 -5.29 -4.72
C ALA A 22 16.70 -5.39 -3.18
N ASN A 23 16.17 -4.41 -2.45
CA ASN A 23 16.16 -4.36 -0.99
C ASN A 23 14.91 -4.99 -0.38
N SER A 24 14.12 -5.71 -1.19
CA SER A 24 12.85 -6.28 -0.78
C SER A 24 12.72 -7.75 -1.17
N SER A 25 11.94 -8.49 -0.40
CA SER A 25 11.50 -9.84 -0.68
C SER A 25 9.98 -9.90 -0.57
N LYS A 26 9.35 -10.64 -1.49
CA LYS A 26 7.92 -10.93 -1.42
C LYS A 26 7.68 -12.16 -0.56
N VAL A 27 6.70 -12.05 0.32
CA VAL A 27 6.15 -13.17 1.09
C VAL A 27 4.71 -13.38 0.67
N GLU A 28 4.37 -14.63 0.33
CA GLU A 28 3.03 -15.04 -0.04
C GLU A 28 2.49 -16.08 0.96
N PHE A 29 1.36 -15.74 1.55
CA PHE A 29 0.58 -16.61 2.40
C PHE A 29 -0.55 -17.25 1.58
N VAL A 30 -0.56 -18.59 1.53
CA VAL A 30 -1.56 -19.36 0.81
C VAL A 30 -2.29 -20.29 1.76
N LEU A 31 -3.61 -20.19 1.76
CA LEU A 31 -4.52 -21.11 2.43
C LEU A 31 -5.34 -21.84 1.36
N ALA A 32 -5.17 -23.16 1.24
CA ALA A 32 -5.82 -23.97 0.22
C ALA A 32 -6.53 -25.17 0.84
N GLY A 33 -7.80 -25.37 0.50
CA GLY A 33 -8.59 -26.54 0.91
C GLY A 33 -9.01 -26.58 2.38
N VAL A 34 -8.66 -25.58 3.20
CA VAL A 34 -8.97 -25.59 4.63
C VAL A 34 -10.47 -25.36 4.85
N ALA A 35 -11.10 -26.26 5.60
CA ALA A 35 -12.53 -26.20 5.89
C ALA A 35 -12.85 -25.10 6.93
N PRO A 36 -13.76 -24.16 6.60
CA PRO A 36 -14.35 -23.26 7.58
C PRO A 36 -15.02 -24.04 8.72
N ARG A 37 -14.96 -23.50 9.95
CA ARG A 37 -15.62 -24.10 11.13
C ARG A 37 -17.11 -23.78 11.21
N GLY A 38 -17.58 -22.80 10.44
CA GLY A 38 -18.98 -22.42 10.36
C GLY A 38 -19.27 -21.48 9.19
N ASN A 39 -20.55 -21.22 8.97
CA ASN A 39 -21.00 -20.29 7.94
C ASN A 39 -20.48 -18.88 8.27
N GLY A 40 -19.91 -18.20 7.29
CA GLY A 40 -19.36 -16.86 7.49
C GLY A 40 -17.98 -16.81 8.17
N SER A 41 -17.27 -17.93 8.32
CA SER A 41 -15.90 -17.91 8.86
C SER A 41 -15.01 -16.98 8.05
N ARG A 42 -14.25 -16.14 8.74
CA ARG A 42 -13.21 -15.29 8.17
C ARG A 42 -11.86 -15.77 8.68
N PHE A 43 -10.89 -15.79 7.79
CA PHE A 43 -9.51 -16.09 8.14
C PHE A 43 -8.78 -14.80 8.48
N ALA A 44 -7.81 -14.90 9.38
CA ALA A 44 -6.94 -13.81 9.74
C ALA A 44 -5.50 -14.32 9.92
N LEU A 45 -4.56 -13.42 9.71
CA LEU A 45 -3.14 -13.61 9.95
C LEU A 45 -2.69 -12.58 10.99
N GLU A 46 -2.11 -13.04 12.08
CA GLU A 46 -1.38 -12.19 13.01
C GLU A 46 0.07 -12.12 12.56
N VAL A 47 0.58 -10.91 12.36
CA VAL A 47 1.97 -10.65 12.00
C VAL A 47 2.64 -9.96 13.16
N ALA A 48 3.63 -10.62 13.76
CA ALA A 48 4.46 -10.07 14.81
C ALA A 48 5.80 -9.59 14.25
N THR A 49 6.26 -8.45 14.75
CA THR A 49 7.51 -7.80 14.37
C THR A 49 8.33 -7.48 15.61
N VAL A 50 9.65 -7.59 15.49
CA VAL A 50 10.60 -7.34 16.57
C VAL A 50 11.47 -6.15 16.18
N GLU A 51 11.54 -5.16 17.05
CA GLU A 51 12.31 -3.93 16.82
C GLU A 51 13.12 -3.56 18.06
N GLU A 52 14.22 -2.85 17.87
CA GLU A 52 15.01 -2.32 18.98
C GLU A 52 14.24 -1.23 19.75
N THR A 53 14.49 -1.11 21.06
CA THR A 53 13.97 0.00 21.85
C THR A 53 14.42 1.34 21.27
N GLY A 54 13.45 2.22 20.98
CA GLY A 54 13.71 3.50 20.28
C GLY A 54 13.37 3.47 18.78
N VAL A 55 12.94 2.32 18.25
CA VAL A 55 12.31 2.23 16.93
C VAL A 55 10.80 2.36 17.09
N VAL A 56 10.21 3.26 16.31
CA VAL A 56 8.76 3.47 16.28
C VAL A 56 8.17 2.76 15.08
N GLN A 57 7.17 1.92 15.31
CA GLN A 57 6.43 1.27 14.24
C GLN A 57 5.13 2.01 13.94
N GLN A 58 4.90 2.29 12.65
CA GLN A 58 3.73 3.01 12.20
C GLN A 58 3.03 2.27 11.07
N LEU A 59 1.72 2.05 11.23
CA LEU A 59 0.87 1.60 10.14
C LEU A 59 0.42 2.80 9.31
N ARG A 60 0.85 2.86 8.06
CA ARG A 60 0.49 3.89 7.07
C ARG A 60 -0.44 3.31 6.02
N SER A 61 -1.38 4.14 5.56
CA SER A 61 -2.20 3.86 4.38
C SER A 61 -1.93 4.94 3.34
N ALA A 62 -1.62 4.51 2.13
CA ALA A 62 -1.49 5.37 0.97
C ALA A 62 -2.58 5.01 -0.05
N ARG A 63 -3.32 6.04 -0.51
CA ARG A 63 -4.32 5.88 -1.57
C ARG A 63 -3.80 6.47 -2.87
N SER A 64 -3.91 5.69 -3.95
CA SER A 64 -3.62 6.14 -5.31
C SER A 64 -4.93 6.18 -6.09
N ILE A 65 -5.08 7.14 -7.01
CA ILE A 65 -6.19 7.15 -7.98
C ILE A 65 -5.92 6.23 -9.18
N ASP A 66 -4.67 5.80 -9.33
CA ASP A 66 -4.24 4.95 -10.44
C ASP A 66 -4.22 3.49 -10.00
N ASP A 67 -5.00 2.67 -10.71
CA ASP A 67 -5.14 1.23 -10.51
C ASP A 67 -4.58 0.41 -11.67
N GLU A 68 -3.79 1.00 -12.57
CA GLU A 68 -3.21 0.35 -13.76
C GLU A 68 -2.62 -1.04 -13.45
N TYR A 69 -1.88 -1.14 -12.35
CA TYR A 69 -1.21 -2.39 -11.94
C TYR A 69 -2.04 -3.29 -11.04
N THR A 70 -3.13 -2.79 -10.44
CA THR A 70 -4.04 -3.62 -9.63
C THR A 70 -5.46 -3.04 -9.70
N PRO A 71 -6.23 -3.46 -10.71
CA PRO A 71 -7.55 -2.90 -10.97
C PRO A 71 -8.42 -2.88 -9.72
N THR A 72 -9.15 -1.78 -9.50
CA THR A 72 -10.04 -1.51 -8.35
C THR A 72 -9.43 -1.47 -6.96
N ILE A 73 -8.12 -1.64 -6.82
CA ILE A 73 -7.45 -1.61 -5.53
C ILE A 73 -6.62 -0.34 -5.42
N PHE A 74 -7.20 0.65 -4.75
CA PHE A 74 -6.65 1.99 -4.62
C PHE A 74 -5.86 2.21 -3.33
N GLU A 75 -5.79 1.21 -2.44
CA GLU A 75 -5.19 1.35 -1.11
C GLU A 75 -4.01 0.39 -0.91
N MET A 76 -2.88 0.95 -0.48
CA MET A 76 -1.68 0.25 -0.10
C MET A 76 -1.38 0.53 1.37
N LEU A 77 -1.23 -0.53 2.16
CA LEU A 77 -0.85 -0.46 3.56
C LEU A 77 0.64 -0.71 3.70
N SER A 78 1.28 -0.02 4.65
CA SER A 78 2.69 -0.19 4.97
C SER A 78 2.89 -0.09 6.47
N LEU A 79 3.37 -1.16 7.10
CA LEU A 79 3.93 -1.11 8.44
C LEU A 79 5.40 -0.71 8.31
N VAL A 80 5.77 0.44 8.86
CA VAL A 80 7.09 1.04 8.69
C VAL A 80 7.76 1.16 10.04
N ALA A 81 9.00 0.69 10.14
CA ALA A 81 9.85 0.89 11.31
C ALA A 81 10.74 2.11 11.08
N GLU A 82 10.68 3.08 11.98
CA GLU A 82 11.40 4.35 11.88
C GLU A 82 12.24 4.61 13.12
N SER A 83 13.44 5.15 12.91
CA SER A 83 14.27 5.64 14.01
C SER A 83 13.60 6.84 14.67
N GLN A 84 13.46 6.82 15.99
CA GLN A 84 12.83 7.91 16.75
C GLN A 84 13.58 9.24 16.63
N ASN A 85 14.89 9.22 16.41
CA ASN A 85 15.72 10.42 16.41
C ASN A 85 15.71 11.16 15.06
N ASP A 86 15.87 10.42 13.95
CA ASP A 86 16.08 11.02 12.62
C ASP A 86 14.92 10.77 11.65
N SER A 87 13.85 10.10 12.09
CA SER A 87 12.70 9.69 11.26
C SER A 87 13.08 8.88 10.01
N ALA A 88 14.30 8.32 10.00
CA ALA A 88 14.78 7.48 8.92
C ALA A 88 14.02 6.14 8.93
N THR A 89 13.48 5.77 7.78
CA THR A 89 12.85 4.46 7.61
C THR A 89 13.92 3.36 7.60
N LEU A 90 13.82 2.43 8.55
CA LEU A 90 14.74 1.33 8.73
C LEU A 90 14.30 0.09 7.95
N SER A 91 13.04 -0.28 8.12
CA SER A 91 12.43 -1.46 7.48
C SER A 91 10.95 -1.23 7.21
N PHE A 92 10.38 -2.07 6.37
CA PHE A 92 8.96 -2.02 6.04
C PHE A 92 8.37 -3.39 5.73
N LEU A 93 7.08 -3.52 5.99
CA LEU A 93 6.19 -4.55 5.46
C LEU A 93 5.04 -3.85 4.72
N GLN A 94 4.88 -4.10 3.42
CA GLN A 94 3.93 -3.40 2.56
C GLN A 94 3.04 -4.38 1.78
N TRP A 95 1.74 -4.11 1.72
CA TRP A 95 0.78 -4.94 0.98
C TRP A 95 -0.36 -4.09 0.42
N LYS A 96 -1.05 -4.59 -0.61
CA LYS A 96 -2.31 -3.98 -1.07
C LYS A 96 -3.46 -4.44 -0.17
N ALA A 97 -4.51 -3.63 -0.04
CA ALA A 97 -5.70 -3.93 0.78
C ALA A 97 -6.59 -5.07 0.21
N THR A 98 -5.98 -6.08 -0.42
CA THR A 98 -6.64 -7.19 -1.11
C THR A 98 -5.86 -8.50 -0.96
N ALA A 99 -6.59 -9.60 -1.02
CA ALA A 99 -6.13 -10.97 -1.20
C ALA A 99 -6.90 -11.58 -2.37
N TYR A 100 -6.57 -12.80 -2.80
CA TYR A 100 -7.17 -13.42 -3.97
C TYR A 100 -7.67 -14.83 -3.70
N GLY A 101 -8.85 -15.13 -4.22
CA GLY A 101 -9.51 -16.44 -4.13
C GLY A 101 -9.08 -17.48 -5.16
N SER A 102 -8.00 -17.24 -5.93
CA SER A 102 -7.57 -18.08 -7.04
C SER A 102 -6.04 -18.17 -7.11
N ARG A 103 -5.52 -19.30 -7.62
CA ARG A 103 -4.10 -19.48 -7.97
C ARG A 103 -3.66 -18.61 -9.15
N SER A 104 -4.61 -18.26 -10.01
CA SER A 104 -4.40 -17.34 -11.14
C SER A 104 -5.28 -16.12 -10.87
N PRO A 105 -4.79 -15.16 -10.08
CA PRO A 105 -5.61 -14.10 -9.52
C PRO A 105 -6.14 -13.19 -10.63
N ARG A 106 -7.46 -13.00 -10.64
CA ARG A 106 -8.15 -12.01 -11.46
C ARG A 106 -8.86 -10.98 -10.58
N ARG A 107 -9.35 -9.90 -11.18
CA ARG A 107 -10.04 -8.82 -10.47
C ARG A 107 -11.27 -9.34 -9.71
N GLU A 108 -12.04 -10.23 -10.33
CA GLU A 108 -13.23 -10.87 -9.77
C GLU A 108 -12.92 -11.80 -8.58
N ASP A 109 -11.66 -12.17 -8.37
CA ASP A 109 -11.23 -13.04 -7.27
C ASP A 109 -10.82 -12.25 -6.02
N SER A 110 -10.95 -10.93 -6.04
CA SER A 110 -10.49 -10.08 -4.94
C SER A 110 -11.24 -10.35 -3.64
N ILE A 111 -10.49 -10.38 -2.55
CA ILE A 111 -10.96 -10.54 -1.18
C ILE A 111 -10.46 -9.32 -0.42
N GLN A 112 -11.36 -8.52 0.15
CA GLN A 112 -10.94 -7.35 0.92
C GLN A 112 -10.08 -7.76 2.12
N CYS A 113 -8.95 -7.08 2.29
CA CYS A 113 -8.12 -7.18 3.48
C CYS A 113 -8.42 -6.01 4.42
N ARG A 114 -8.55 -6.30 5.71
CA ARG A 114 -8.66 -5.27 6.75
C ARG A 114 -7.61 -5.52 7.82
N SER A 115 -6.82 -4.49 8.10
CA SER A 115 -5.83 -4.52 9.17
C SER A 115 -6.33 -3.71 10.35
N ARG A 116 -6.19 -4.26 11.57
CA ARG A 116 -6.44 -3.51 12.81
C ARG A 116 -5.17 -2.76 13.23
N GLY A 117 -5.31 -1.76 14.10
CA GLY A 117 -4.18 -0.98 14.60
C GLY A 117 -3.12 -1.85 15.27
N LEU A 118 -1.88 -1.34 15.30
CA LEU A 118 -0.74 -2.00 15.91
C LEU A 118 -1.00 -2.21 17.41
N GLN A 119 -0.73 -3.40 17.91
CA GLN A 119 -0.85 -3.74 19.32
C GLN A 119 0.53 -4.13 19.86
N ALA A 120 0.88 -3.65 21.05
CA ALA A 120 2.03 -4.17 21.76
C ALA A 120 1.77 -5.65 22.08
N ALA A 121 2.72 -6.51 21.73
CA ALA A 121 2.61 -7.93 22.04
C ALA A 121 2.84 -8.12 23.54
N ASN A 122 1.77 -8.29 24.32
CA ASN A 122 1.84 -8.50 25.77
C ASN A 122 2.33 -9.91 26.16
N TRP A 123 3.44 -10.38 25.57
CA TRP A 123 4.09 -11.66 25.92
C TRP A 123 3.25 -12.93 25.77
N THR A 124 2.02 -12.81 25.29
CA THR A 124 1.09 -13.91 25.04
C THR A 124 1.33 -14.59 23.69
N LEU A 125 2.17 -13.99 22.83
CA LEU A 125 2.58 -14.59 21.58
C LEU A 125 3.59 -15.72 21.86
N PRO A 126 3.43 -16.89 21.23
CA PRO A 126 4.41 -17.98 21.36
C PRO A 126 5.78 -17.46 20.89
N THR A 127 6.76 -17.39 21.79
CA THR A 127 8.10 -16.95 21.44
C THR A 127 8.69 -17.96 20.44
N SER A 128 8.83 -17.53 19.18
CA SER A 128 9.48 -18.33 18.14
C SER A 128 10.92 -18.64 18.55
N THR A 129 11.33 -19.91 18.43
CA THR A 129 12.70 -20.34 18.75
C THR A 129 13.74 -19.61 17.91
N ILE A 130 13.40 -19.22 16.68
CA ILE A 130 14.27 -18.45 15.77
C ILE A 130 14.45 -17.03 16.30
N VAL A 131 13.37 -16.39 16.77
CA VAL A 131 13.42 -15.04 17.34
C VAL A 131 14.27 -15.06 18.61
N HIS A 132 14.06 -16.04 19.49
CA HIS A 132 14.89 -16.20 20.68
C HIS A 132 16.36 -16.50 20.35
N ALA A 133 16.64 -17.31 19.32
CA ALA A 133 18.01 -17.62 18.92
C ALA A 133 18.78 -16.39 18.38
N TYR A 134 18.08 -15.47 17.71
CA TYR A 134 18.71 -14.27 17.13
C TYR A 134 18.78 -13.10 18.13
N PHE A 135 17.71 -12.83 18.87
CA PHE A 135 17.60 -11.68 19.77
C PHE A 135 17.91 -12.02 21.24
N GLY A 136 18.03 -13.31 21.58
CA GLY A 136 18.37 -13.78 22.91
C GLY A 136 17.37 -13.38 24.00
N GLU A 137 17.89 -13.23 25.22
CA GLU A 137 17.14 -12.75 26.39
C GLU A 137 16.87 -11.23 26.34
N GLY A 138 17.37 -10.54 25.31
CA GLY A 138 17.13 -9.10 25.10
C GLY A 138 15.70 -8.78 24.64
N ILE A 139 14.91 -9.79 24.26
CA ILE A 139 13.48 -9.62 24.01
C ILE A 139 12.86 -9.10 25.31
N GLY A 140 12.15 -7.97 25.23
CA GLY A 140 11.47 -7.35 26.36
C GLY A 140 12.20 -6.27 27.12
N SER A 141 13.51 -6.22 26.93
CA SER A 141 14.38 -5.21 27.54
C SER A 141 14.96 -4.32 26.45
N THR A 142 15.74 -4.90 25.53
CA THR A 142 16.39 -4.23 24.41
C THR A 142 15.54 -4.27 23.14
N TYR A 143 14.69 -5.28 22.98
CA TYR A 143 13.81 -5.42 21.83
C TYR A 143 12.35 -5.44 22.24
N THR A 144 11.52 -4.74 21.48
CA THR A 144 10.06 -4.72 21.64
C THR A 144 9.41 -5.56 20.56
N VAL A 145 8.30 -6.21 20.92
CA VAL A 145 7.50 -6.99 19.98
C VAL A 145 6.15 -6.30 19.81
N SER A 146 5.76 -6.09 18.56
CA SER A 146 4.43 -5.59 18.22
C SER A 146 3.75 -6.56 17.27
N ALA A 147 2.42 -6.56 17.26
CA ALA A 147 1.63 -7.41 16.40
C ALA A 147 0.55 -6.62 15.66
N ILE A 148 0.25 -7.05 14.44
CA ILE A 148 -0.84 -6.55 13.62
C ILE A 148 -1.69 -7.71 13.10
N ASN A 149 -3.00 -7.56 13.23
CA ASN A 149 -3.97 -8.54 12.75
C ASN A 149 -4.51 -8.12 11.39
N ILE A 150 -4.32 -8.99 10.40
CA ILE A 150 -4.78 -8.84 9.03
C ILE A 150 -5.90 -9.85 8.81
N SER A 151 -7.11 -9.36 8.59
CA SER A 151 -8.29 -10.19 8.36
C SER A 151 -8.70 -10.17 6.90
N PHE A 152 -9.21 -11.30 6.42
CA PHE A 152 -9.59 -11.50 5.03
C PHE A 152 -11.10 -11.73 4.93
N GLY A 153 -11.79 -10.85 4.20
CA GLY A 153 -13.21 -10.97 3.92
C GLY A 153 -13.85 -9.64 3.54
N GLY A 154 -14.67 -9.66 2.49
CA GLY A 154 -15.55 -8.55 2.11
C GLY A 154 -16.94 -8.67 2.73
N GLU A 155 -17.85 -7.76 2.34
CA GLU A 155 -19.25 -7.74 2.80
C GLU A 155 -19.97 -9.06 2.50
N ASP A 156 -19.70 -9.66 1.34
CA ASP A 156 -20.33 -10.91 0.94
C ASP A 156 -19.70 -12.16 1.57
N GLY A 157 -18.45 -12.11 2.04
CA GLY A 157 -17.76 -13.20 2.76
C GLY A 157 -17.66 -14.57 2.04
N LYS A 158 -18.08 -14.66 0.77
CA LYS A 158 -18.31 -15.92 0.04
C LYS A 158 -17.11 -16.44 -0.73
N VAL A 159 -16.21 -15.58 -1.17
CA VAL A 159 -15.13 -15.94 -2.11
C VAL A 159 -14.30 -17.14 -1.62
N TYR A 160 -13.87 -17.14 -0.35
CA TYR A 160 -13.14 -18.30 0.19
C TYR A 160 -14.04 -19.53 0.40
N GLN A 161 -15.30 -19.35 0.80
CA GLN A 161 -16.23 -20.46 1.03
C GLN A 161 -16.46 -21.27 -0.26
N GLU A 162 -16.58 -20.56 -1.39
CA GLU A 162 -16.79 -21.12 -2.72
C GLU A 162 -15.51 -21.71 -3.31
N LYS A 163 -14.40 -20.95 -3.30
CA LYS A 163 -13.16 -21.35 -4.00
C LYS A 163 -12.21 -22.18 -3.16
N ARG A 164 -12.37 -22.18 -1.83
CA ARG A 164 -11.47 -22.82 -0.85
C ARG A 164 -10.00 -22.48 -1.07
N TYR A 165 -9.74 -21.24 -1.49
CA TYR A 165 -8.41 -20.74 -1.77
C TYR A 165 -8.31 -19.29 -1.34
N LEU A 166 -7.19 -18.93 -0.72
CA LEU A 166 -6.81 -17.57 -0.38
C LEU A 166 -5.31 -17.43 -0.59
N SER A 167 -4.91 -16.43 -1.36
CA SER A 167 -3.53 -15.96 -1.44
C SER A 167 -3.47 -14.50 -1.04
N TRP A 168 -2.55 -14.17 -0.14
CA TRP A 168 -2.20 -12.81 0.25
C TRP A 168 -0.70 -12.61 0.10
N SER A 169 -0.29 -11.49 -0.47
CA SER A 169 1.11 -11.16 -0.71
C SER A 169 1.49 -9.85 -0.05
N ALA A 170 2.69 -9.81 0.52
CA ALA A 170 3.32 -8.62 1.07
C ALA A 170 4.79 -8.53 0.65
N LEU A 171 5.33 -7.32 0.61
CA LEU A 171 6.76 -7.04 0.46
C LEU A 171 7.35 -6.71 1.83
N LEU A 172 8.42 -7.40 2.17
CA LEU A 172 9.26 -7.13 3.33
C LEU A 172 10.60 -6.59 2.85
N GLY A 173 11.10 -5.52 3.43
CA GLY A 173 12.38 -4.97 3.00
C GLY A 173 13.00 -3.98 3.98
N PHE A 174 14.20 -3.53 3.62
CA PHE A 174 14.98 -2.54 4.36
C PHE A 174 15.00 -1.20 3.61
N GLY A 175 15.05 -0.11 4.37
CA GLY A 175 14.97 1.25 3.84
C GLY A 175 13.55 1.64 3.44
N GLN A 176 13.42 2.53 2.47
CA GLN A 176 12.12 3.12 2.14
C GLN A 176 11.24 2.16 1.32
N PRO A 177 9.93 2.03 1.64
CA PRO A 177 9.02 1.21 0.86
C PRO A 177 8.89 1.75 -0.58
N PRO A 178 8.82 0.88 -1.60
CA PRO A 178 8.55 1.27 -2.97
C PRO A 178 7.24 2.05 -3.07
N LYS A 179 7.21 3.07 -3.94
CA LYS A 179 6.04 3.92 -4.17
C LYS A 179 5.65 3.89 -5.64
N ASP A 180 4.37 3.67 -5.88
CA ASP A 180 3.80 3.79 -7.21
C ASP A 180 3.74 5.26 -7.63
N THR A 181 4.11 5.53 -8.88
CA THR A 181 3.88 6.83 -9.55
C THR A 181 2.65 6.71 -10.45
N PHE A 182 2.05 7.84 -10.81
CA PHE A 182 0.97 7.84 -11.79
C PHE A 182 1.44 7.35 -13.16
N SER A 183 0.59 6.58 -13.81
CA SER A 183 0.77 6.10 -15.16
C SER A 183 0.78 7.26 -16.16
N PRO A 184 1.46 7.09 -17.31
CA PRO A 184 1.42 8.08 -18.39
C PRO A 184 -0.01 8.40 -18.84
N LEU A 185 -0.92 7.43 -18.77
CA LEU A 185 -2.33 7.62 -19.09
C LEU A 185 -3.00 8.59 -18.10
N VAL A 186 -2.88 8.35 -16.80
CA VAL A 186 -3.47 9.24 -15.78
C VAL A 186 -2.85 10.63 -15.88
N ILE A 187 -1.53 10.72 -16.06
CA ILE A 187 -0.83 12.00 -16.26
C ILE A 187 -1.36 12.75 -17.48
N SER A 188 -1.58 12.07 -18.61
CA SER A 188 -2.08 12.71 -19.83
C SER A 188 -3.54 13.19 -19.70
N ILE A 189 -4.41 12.42 -19.05
CA ILE A 189 -5.78 12.85 -18.74
C ILE A 189 -5.76 14.10 -17.85
N MET A 190 -4.95 14.10 -16.78
CA MET A 190 -4.81 15.27 -15.90
C MET A 190 -4.28 16.49 -16.66
N ALA A 191 -3.29 16.29 -17.53
CA ALA A 191 -2.70 17.37 -18.32
C ALA A 191 -3.73 18.03 -19.25
N VAL A 192 -4.59 17.25 -19.92
CA VAL A 192 -5.65 17.80 -20.78
C VAL A 192 -6.76 18.45 -19.94
N ALA A 193 -7.25 17.75 -18.92
CA ALA A 193 -8.37 18.20 -18.09
C ALA A 193 -8.08 19.52 -17.36
N LEU A 194 -6.83 19.71 -16.89
CA LEU A 194 -6.41 20.93 -16.19
C LEU A 194 -5.78 21.96 -17.13
N GLY A 195 -5.08 21.51 -18.18
CA GLY A 195 -4.40 22.37 -19.13
C GLY A 195 -5.37 23.15 -20.02
N THR A 196 -6.47 22.54 -20.47
CA THR A 196 -7.44 23.22 -21.33
C THR A 196 -8.11 24.42 -20.63
N PRO A 197 -8.66 24.30 -19.40
CA PRO A 197 -9.20 25.45 -18.67
C PRO A 197 -8.16 26.53 -18.39
N MET A 198 -6.93 26.15 -18.02
CA MET A 198 -5.85 27.11 -17.78
C MET A 198 -5.51 27.91 -19.04
N ALA A 199 -5.38 27.24 -20.18
CA ALA A 199 -5.12 27.89 -21.46
C ALA A 199 -6.26 28.84 -21.85
N MET A 200 -7.52 28.42 -21.67
CA MET A 200 -8.68 29.28 -21.90
C MET A 200 -8.67 30.53 -21.02
N LEU A 201 -8.33 30.41 -19.74
CA LEU A 201 -8.22 31.54 -18.82
C LEU A 201 -7.11 32.51 -19.23
N LEU A 202 -5.95 31.99 -19.62
CA LEU A 202 -4.82 32.82 -20.07
C LEU A 202 -5.16 33.57 -21.36
N VAL A 203 -5.70 32.87 -22.37
CA VAL A 203 -6.12 33.48 -23.63
C VAL A 203 -7.21 34.52 -23.39
N GLY A 204 -8.23 34.20 -22.58
CA GLY A 204 -9.29 35.13 -22.21
C GLY A 204 -8.75 36.38 -21.51
N THR A 205 -7.82 36.20 -20.57
CA THR A 205 -7.17 37.32 -19.85
C THR A 205 -6.39 38.21 -20.81
N CYS A 206 -5.58 37.62 -21.70
CA CYS A 206 -4.85 38.37 -22.72
C CYS A 206 -5.81 39.18 -23.61
N VAL A 207 -6.89 38.55 -24.10
CA VAL A 207 -7.89 39.23 -24.95
C VAL A 207 -8.52 40.42 -24.22
N VAL A 208 -8.92 40.27 -22.96
CA VAL A 208 -9.50 41.37 -22.16
C VAL A 208 -8.49 42.51 -21.98
N LEU A 209 -7.24 42.21 -21.64
CA LEU A 209 -6.19 43.22 -21.46
C LEU A 209 -5.90 44.00 -22.76
N PHE A 210 -5.83 43.31 -23.90
CA PHE A 210 -5.65 43.97 -25.20
C PHE A 210 -6.87 44.81 -25.61
N ALA A 211 -8.09 44.34 -25.32
CA ALA A 211 -9.31 45.09 -25.60
C ALA A 211 -9.42 46.36 -24.73
N GLN A 212 -9.08 46.27 -23.44
CA GLN A 212 -9.06 47.44 -22.54
C GLN A 212 -8.00 48.48 -22.96
N ARG A 213 -6.79 48.04 -23.37
CA ARG A 213 -5.77 48.96 -23.90
C ARG A 213 -6.24 49.72 -25.14
N LYS A 214 -6.93 49.05 -26.07
CA LYS A 214 -7.51 49.73 -27.24
C LYS A 214 -8.53 50.80 -26.83
N ARG A 215 -9.45 50.48 -25.90
CA ARG A 215 -10.44 51.44 -25.41
C ARG A 215 -9.83 52.66 -24.69
N TYR A 216 -8.75 52.50 -23.94
CA TYR A 216 -8.05 53.62 -23.32
C TYR A 216 -7.28 54.48 -24.32
N SER A 217 -6.78 53.90 -25.42
CA SER A 217 -6.08 54.63 -26.47
C SER A 217 -6.99 55.46 -27.37
N GLU A 218 -8.29 55.14 -27.41
CA GLU A 218 -9.30 55.81 -28.23
C GLU A 218 -10.00 56.97 -27.48
N TYR A 219 -9.60 57.21 -26.23
CA TYR A 219 -10.11 58.32 -25.43
C TYR A 219 -9.42 59.63 -25.84
N GLU A 220 -10.06 60.43 -26.69
CA GLU A 220 -9.64 61.82 -26.91
C GLU A 220 -9.99 62.66 -25.67
N PRO A 221 -9.02 63.34 -25.03
CA PRO A 221 -9.32 64.23 -23.92
C PRO A 221 -10.13 65.43 -24.42
N ILE A 222 -11.28 65.66 -23.80
CA ILE A 222 -12.15 66.79 -24.10
C ILE A 222 -11.47 68.05 -23.55
N ASN A 223 -10.94 68.90 -24.44
CA ASN A 223 -10.51 70.27 -24.16
C ASN A 223 -11.60 71.25 -24.57
#